data_AF-A0A179FFU2-F1
#
_entry.id   AF-A0A179FFU2-F1
#
_cell.length_a   1.000
_cell.length_b   1.000
_cell.length_c   1.000
_cell.angle_alpha   90.00
_cell.angle_beta   90.00
_cell.angle_gamma   90.00
#
_symmetry.space_group_name_H-M   'P 1'
#
loop_
_entity.id
_entity.type
_entity.pdbx_description
1 polymer ?
#
loop_
_entity_poly.entity_id
_entity_poly.type
_entity_poly.pdbx_seq_one_letter_code
_entity_poly.pdbx_strand_id
1 'polypeptide(L)'
;MALLVAMWGITSTFISIFNCTPVSAFWTRKGSCLDFKKFGIGYAIVNITTDFAVWLMPMPSVWSIQLPTSQKIALCLIFLLGLFDCAAALTRLVTSMLVLDEKDVTWFYSTGFMWSVIEVSTVLDNVHYGFESLLVTMHLDTSAKKARVAHSAYCLDG
;
A
#
# COMPACT_ATOMS: atom_id res chain seq x y z
N MET A 1 11.67 9.80 0.94
CA MET A 1 10.78 8.63 0.73
C MET A 1 9.94 8.75 -0.54
N ALA A 2 8.91 9.60 -0.60
CA ALA A 2 8.03 9.72 -1.78
C ALA A 2 8.78 9.98 -3.10
N LEU A 3 9.78 10.88 -3.09
CA LEU A 3 10.63 11.13 -4.26
C LEU A 3 11.45 9.91 -4.70
N LEU A 4 11.94 9.11 -3.75
CA LEU A 4 12.70 7.88 -4.05
C LEU A 4 11.79 6.83 -4.70
N VAL A 5 10.57 6.67 -4.18
CA VAL A 5 9.56 5.77 -4.76
C VAL A 5 9.15 6.23 -6.16
N ALA A 6 8.92 7.54 -6.35
CA ALA A 6 8.59 8.09 -7.66
C ALA A 6 9.72 7.87 -8.69
N MET A 7 10.97 8.14 -8.31
CA MET A 7 12.13 7.88 -9.18
C MET A 7 12.30 6.39 -9.50
N TRP A 8 12.07 5.50 -8.53
CA TRP A 8 12.10 4.06 -8.73
C TRP A 8 11.01 3.60 -9.71
N GLY A 9 9.78 4.11 -9.55
CA GLY A 9 8.67 3.81 -10.45
C GLY A 9 8.96 4.25 -11.89
N ILE A 10 9.43 5.48 -12.07
CA ILE A 10 9.82 6.02 -13.39
C ILE A 10 10.89 5.13 -14.03
N THR A 11 11.97 4.84 -13.30
CA THR A 11 13.09 4.01 -13.80
C THR A 11 12.60 2.62 -14.20
N SER A 12 11.76 2.01 -13.38
CA SER A 12 11.19 0.69 -13.64
C SER A 12 10.33 0.67 -14.91
N THR A 13 9.52 1.71 -15.13
CA THR A 13 8.73 1.86 -16.36
C THR A 13 9.62 1.98 -17.60
N PHE A 14 10.68 2.80 -17.53
CA PHE A 14 11.62 2.92 -18.64
C PHE A 14 12.33 1.61 -18.91
N ILE A 15 12.77 0.88 -17.88
CA ILE A 15 13.36 -0.44 -18.06
C ILE A 15 12.35 -1.36 -18.73
N SER A 16 11.12 -1.46 -18.21
CA SER A 16 9.98 -2.22 -18.78
C SER A 16 9.73 -1.97 -20.27
N ILE A 17 9.85 -0.72 -20.73
CA ILE A 17 9.69 -0.36 -22.15
C ILE A 17 10.92 -0.79 -22.97
N PHE A 18 12.12 -0.59 -22.43
CA PHE A 18 13.40 -0.92 -23.08
C PHE A 18 13.94 -2.30 -22.65
N ASN A 19 13.06 -3.30 -22.55
CA ASN A 19 13.41 -4.67 -22.13
C ASN A 19 14.32 -5.43 -23.11
N CYS A 20 14.31 -5.04 -24.39
CA CYS A 20 15.08 -5.70 -25.44
C CYS A 20 15.96 -4.68 -26.18
N THR A 21 17.15 -5.12 -26.58
CA THR A 21 18.04 -4.34 -27.46
C THR A 21 18.26 -5.12 -28.76
N PRO A 22 17.78 -4.60 -29.91
CA PRO A 22 16.86 -3.46 -30.09
C PRO A 22 15.44 -3.74 -29.57
N VAL A 23 14.65 -2.70 -29.28
CA VAL A 23 13.24 -2.84 -28.83
C VAL A 23 12.42 -3.66 -29.83
N SER A 24 12.77 -3.59 -31.11
CA SER A 24 12.14 -4.38 -32.17
C SER A 24 12.33 -5.89 -32.05
N ALA A 25 13.30 -6.34 -31.25
CA ALA A 25 13.49 -7.75 -30.97
C ALA A 25 12.31 -8.36 -30.19
N PHE A 26 11.51 -7.55 -29.49
CA PHE A 26 10.32 -8.02 -28.79
C PHE A 26 9.31 -8.68 -29.73
N TRP A 27 9.03 -8.07 -30.88
CA TRP A 27 8.08 -8.59 -31.87
C TRP A 27 8.74 -9.41 -32.99
N THR A 28 10.00 -9.13 -33.33
CA THR A 28 10.71 -9.83 -34.41
C THR A 28 11.47 -11.08 -33.94
N ARG A 29 11.59 -11.30 -32.61
CA ARG A 29 12.39 -12.38 -31.98
C ARG A 29 13.86 -12.46 -32.44
N LYS A 30 14.39 -11.39 -33.04
CA LYS A 30 15.79 -11.28 -33.49
C LYS A 30 16.48 -10.18 -32.69
N GLY A 31 17.15 -10.55 -31.61
CA GLY A 31 17.93 -9.65 -30.75
C GLY A 31 18.21 -10.26 -29.37
N SER A 32 18.80 -9.46 -28.48
CA SER A 32 19.06 -9.86 -27.10
C SER A 32 18.06 -9.15 -26.17
N CYS A 33 17.33 -9.93 -25.38
CA CYS A 33 16.38 -9.43 -24.39
C CYS A 33 16.89 -9.71 -22.98
N LEU A 34 16.51 -8.85 -22.03
CA LEU A 34 16.75 -9.10 -20.62
C LEU A 34 16.01 -10.35 -20.16
N ASP A 35 16.67 -11.13 -19.31
CA ASP A 35 16.07 -12.27 -18.61
C ASP A 35 14.92 -11.77 -17.72
N PHE A 36 13.67 -12.00 -18.14
CA PHE A 36 12.48 -11.62 -17.38
C PHE A 36 12.51 -12.13 -15.95
N LYS A 37 13.04 -13.34 -15.72
CA LYS A 37 13.16 -13.94 -14.40
C LYS A 37 14.12 -13.16 -13.49
N LYS A 38 15.29 -12.76 -14.00
CA LYS A 38 16.28 -11.99 -13.22
C LYS A 38 15.77 -10.57 -12.94
N PHE A 39 15.13 -9.96 -13.92
CA PHE A 39 14.50 -8.66 -13.78
C PHE A 39 13.36 -8.68 -12.75
N GLY A 40 12.48 -9.68 -12.81
CA GLY A 40 11.36 -9.83 -11.88
C GLY A 40 11.80 -10.01 -10.43
N ILE A 41 12.87 -10.79 -10.18
CA ILE A 41 13.43 -10.96 -8.83
C ILE A 41 13.99 -9.64 -8.30
N GLY A 42 14.79 -8.93 -9.10
CA GLY A 42 15.35 -7.63 -8.71
C GLY A 42 14.26 -6.59 -8.42
N TYR A 43 13.24 -6.55 -9.28
CA TYR A 43 12.09 -5.67 -9.11
C TYR A 43 11.33 -5.98 -7.82
N ALA A 44 11.03 -7.25 -7.55
CA ALA A 44 10.31 -7.67 -6.36
C ALA A 44 11.04 -7.29 -5.06
N ILE A 45 12.36 -7.47 -5.01
CA ILE A 45 13.18 -7.12 -3.83
C ILE A 45 13.09 -5.63 -3.54
N VAL A 46 13.28 -4.78 -4.55
CA VAL A 46 13.24 -3.33 -4.36
C VAL A 46 11.84 -2.89 -3.94
N ASN A 47 10.80 -3.43 -4.59
CA ASN A 47 9.41 -3.09 -4.30
C ASN A 47 9.04 -3.41 -2.84
N ILE A 48 9.35 -4.63 -2.38
CA ILE A 48 9.16 -5.05 -0.97
C ILE A 48 9.87 -4.09 -0.02
N THR A 49 11.12 -3.74 -0.34
CA THR A 49 11.93 -2.89 0.52
C THR A 49 11.35 -1.48 0.64
N THR A 50 10.86 -0.91 -0.47
CA THR A 50 10.16 0.38 -0.44
C THR A 50 8.84 0.32 0.32
N ASP A 51 8.07 -0.76 0.19
CA ASP A 51 6.80 -0.94 0.91
C ASP A 51 7.03 -0.96 2.43
N PHE A 52 8.05 -1.71 2.90
CA PHE A 52 8.44 -1.71 4.31
C PHE A 52 8.90 -0.33 4.80
N ALA A 53 9.68 0.40 4.00
CA ALA A 53 10.16 1.73 4.36
C ALA A 53 9.02 2.76 4.51
N VAL A 54 8.00 2.67 3.64
CA VAL A 54 6.80 3.52 3.72
C VAL A 54 5.95 3.13 4.93
N TRP A 55 5.79 1.84 5.20
CA TRP A 55 5.05 1.36 6.37
C TRP A 55 5.71 1.77 7.70
N LEU A 56 7.05 1.79 7.76
CA LEU A 56 7.78 2.23 8.94
C LEU A 56 7.70 3.74 9.20
N MET A 57 7.47 4.57 8.19
CA MET A 57 7.47 6.04 8.33
C MET A 57 6.45 6.57 9.36
N PRO A 58 5.18 6.13 9.38
CA PRO A 58 4.18 6.63 10.32
C PRO A 58 4.27 6.02 11.72
N MET A 59 4.90 4.85 11.88
CA MET A 59 4.99 4.15 13.18
C MET A 59 5.63 4.99 14.30
N PRO A 60 6.77 5.70 14.08
CA PRO A 60 7.33 6.62 15.06
C PRO A 60 6.37 7.77 15.42
N SER A 61 5.63 8.28 14.43
CA SER A 61 4.69 9.38 14.63
C SER A 61 3.48 8.95 15.47
N VAL A 62 3.04 7.69 15.32
CA VAL A 62 1.97 7.07 16.13
C VAL A 62 2.42 6.87 17.59
N TRP A 63 3.69 6.59 17.83
CA TRP A 63 4.20 6.37 19.19
C TRP A 63 4.37 7.66 19.98
N SER A 64 4.63 8.79 19.31
CA SER A 64 4.79 10.09 19.97
C SER A 64 3.46 10.70 20.45
N ILE A 65 2.33 10.18 20.00
CA ILE A 65 1.02 10.81 20.19
C ILE A 65 0.26 10.09 21.33
N GLN A 66 -0.05 10.82 22.40
CA GLN A 66 -0.70 10.29 23.61
C GLN A 66 -2.21 10.10 23.39
N LEU A 67 -2.59 9.09 22.61
CA LEU A 67 -3.99 8.73 22.38
C LEU A 67 -4.48 7.68 23.40
N PRO A 68 -5.78 7.69 23.75
CA PRO A 68 -6.40 6.61 24.51
C PRO A 68 -6.27 5.28 23.78
N THR A 69 -6.11 4.19 24.55
CA THR A 69 -5.76 2.85 24.07
C THR A 69 -6.72 2.32 22.99
N SER A 70 -8.01 2.69 23.05
CA SER A 70 -9.02 2.34 22.04
C SER A 70 -8.71 2.89 20.65
N GLN A 71 -8.26 4.14 20.56
CA GLN A 71 -7.90 4.78 19.29
C GLN A 71 -6.56 4.25 18.75
N LYS A 72 -5.64 3.92 19.65
CA LYS A 72 -4.35 3.31 19.29
C LYS A 72 -4.54 1.92 18.65
N ILE A 73 -5.49 1.13 19.14
CA ILE A 73 -5.83 -0.19 18.56
C ILE A 73 -6.43 -0.03 17.15
N ALA A 74 -7.39 0.87 16.97
CA ALA A 74 -8.00 1.13 15.66
C ALA A 74 -6.96 1.58 14.62
N LEU A 75 -6.03 2.45 15.01
CA LEU A 75 -4.96 2.92 14.14
C LEU A 75 -3.98 1.79 13.75
N CYS A 76 -3.62 0.92 14.70
CA CYS A 76 -2.82 -0.27 14.41
C CYS A 76 -3.52 -1.21 13.42
N LEU A 77 -4.84 -1.41 13.55
CA LEU A 77 -5.59 -2.28 12.63
C LEU A 77 -5.59 -1.74 11.19
N ILE A 78 -5.78 -0.44 11.01
CA ILE A 78 -5.71 0.20 9.69
C ILE A 78 -4.31 0.05 9.08
N PHE A 79 -3.25 0.18 9.89
CA PHE A 79 -1.87 -0.04 9.45
C PHE A 79 -1.58 -1.48 9.02
N LEU A 80 -2.15 -2.46 9.72
CA LEU A 80 -1.98 -3.88 9.40
C LEU A 80 -2.76 -4.27 8.15
N LEU A 81 -3.96 -3.71 7.94
CA LEU A 81 -4.74 -3.93 6.72
C LEU A 81 -4.01 -3.39 5.48
N GLY A 82 -3.41 -2.20 5.57
CA GLY A 82 -2.59 -1.66 4.48
C GLY A 82 -1.37 -2.52 4.16
N LEU A 83 -0.69 -3.07 5.18
CA LEU A 83 0.44 -3.98 4.99
C LEU A 83 0.02 -5.30 4.31
N PHE A 84 -1.13 -5.84 4.71
CA PHE A 84 -1.69 -7.05 4.14
C PHE A 84 -2.03 -6.88 2.65
N ASP A 85 -2.67 -5.75 2.29
CA ASP A 85 -3.01 -5.43 0.90
C ASP A 85 -1.77 -5.32 0.00
N CYS A 86 -0.71 -4.67 0.50
CA CYS A 86 0.57 -4.59 -0.23
C CYS A 86 1.18 -5.99 -0.48
N ALA A 87 1.14 -6.87 0.52
CA ALA A 87 1.66 -8.24 0.40
C ALA A 87 0.84 -9.09 -0.60
N ALA A 88 -0.49 -8.92 -0.61
CA ALA A 88 -1.38 -9.57 -1.56
C ALA A 88 -1.10 -9.11 -3.00
N ALA A 89 -0.96 -7.80 -3.21
CA ALA A 89 -0.63 -7.22 -4.51
C ALA A 89 0.71 -7.71 -5.07
N LEU A 90 1.74 -7.79 -4.21
CA LEU A 90 3.05 -8.32 -4.57
C LEU A 90 3.00 -9.81 -4.94
N THR A 91 2.30 -10.62 -4.15
CA THR A 91 2.15 -12.06 -4.41
C THR A 91 1.48 -12.30 -5.77
N ARG A 92 0.48 -11.48 -6.11
CA ARG A 92 -0.15 -11.50 -7.43
C ARG A 92 0.84 -11.16 -8.54
N LEU A 93 1.68 -10.14 -8.35
CA LEU A 93 2.68 -9.75 -9.34
C LEU A 93 3.72 -10.87 -9.57
N VAL A 94 4.21 -11.50 -8.50
CA VAL A 94 5.17 -12.62 -8.61
C VAL A 94 4.54 -13.83 -9.31
N THR A 95 3.31 -14.20 -8.95
CA THR A 95 2.58 -15.30 -9.61
C THR A 95 2.38 -14.99 -11.10
N SER A 96 2.08 -13.73 -11.43
CA SER A 96 1.92 -13.29 -12.83
C SER A 96 3.22 -13.43 -13.63
N MET A 97 4.37 -13.14 -13.03
CA MET A 97 5.68 -13.28 -13.67
C MET A 97 6.08 -14.74 -13.86
N LEU A 98 5.58 -15.65 -13.01
CA LEU A 98 5.85 -17.09 -13.10
C LEU A 98 4.97 -17.80 -14.14
N VAL A 99 3.77 -17.28 -14.40
CA VAL A 99 2.84 -17.80 -15.43
C VAL A 99 3.26 -17.41 -16.85
N LEU A 100 4.28 -16.56 -17.03
CA LEU A 100 4.74 -16.08 -18.34
C LEU A 100 5.29 -17.17 -19.29
N ASP A 101 5.51 -18.40 -18.80
CA ASP A 101 5.99 -19.54 -19.60
C ASP A 101 4.85 -20.37 -20.24
N GLU A 102 3.59 -20.12 -19.83
CA GLU A 102 2.39 -20.78 -20.34
C GLU A 102 1.77 -19.98 -21.50
N LYS A 103 1.14 -20.67 -22.46
CA LYS A 103 0.72 -20.09 -23.76
C LYS A 103 -0.34 -18.97 -23.66
N ASP A 104 -1.01 -18.81 -22.52
CA ASP A 104 -2.15 -17.91 -22.30
C ASP A 104 -1.96 -16.98 -21.07
N VAL A 105 -0.78 -16.36 -20.95
CA VAL A 105 -0.40 -15.45 -19.86
C VAL A 105 -1.39 -14.30 -19.64
N THR A 106 -1.99 -13.79 -20.71
CA THR A 106 -2.86 -12.60 -20.69
C THR A 106 -4.20 -12.87 -19.99
N TRP A 107 -4.72 -14.11 -20.10
CA TRP A 107 -6.05 -14.46 -19.60
C TRP A 107 -6.09 -14.54 -18.07
N PHE A 108 -5.13 -15.27 -17.49
CA PHE A 108 -5.00 -15.40 -16.03
C PHE A 108 -4.57 -14.08 -15.39
N TYR A 109 -3.68 -13.33 -16.05
CA TYR A 109 -3.25 -12.02 -15.58
C TYR A 109 -4.40 -11.01 -15.51
N SER A 110 -5.19 -10.91 -16.57
CA SER A 110 -6.32 -9.97 -16.63
C SER A 110 -7.38 -10.29 -15.55
N THR A 111 -7.66 -11.58 -15.34
CA THR A 111 -8.64 -12.02 -14.34
C THR A 111 -8.18 -11.68 -12.92
N GLY A 112 -6.90 -11.94 -12.60
CA GLY A 112 -6.34 -11.58 -11.30
C GLY A 112 -6.28 -10.06 -11.08
N PHE A 113 -6.02 -9.28 -12.13
CA PHE A 113 -6.02 -7.82 -12.05
C PHE A 113 -7.42 -7.26 -11.75
N MET A 114 -8.46 -7.76 -12.42
CA MET A 114 -9.85 -7.37 -12.17
C MET A 114 -10.26 -7.64 -10.71
N TRP A 115 -9.89 -8.80 -10.17
CA TRP A 115 -10.21 -9.16 -8.78
C TRP A 115 -9.52 -8.24 -7.77
N SER A 116 -8.24 -7.90 -8.01
CA SER A 116 -7.54 -6.95 -7.15
C SER A 116 -8.09 -5.53 -7.24
N VAL A 117 -8.59 -5.08 -8.40
CA VAL A 117 -9.23 -3.75 -8.49
C VAL A 117 -10.49 -3.71 -7.63
N ILE A 118 -11.29 -4.78 -7.65
CA ILE A 118 -12.50 -4.90 -6.82
C ILE A 118 -12.13 -4.95 -5.33
N GLU A 119 -11.11 -5.74 -4.98
CA GLU A 119 -10.61 -5.88 -3.61
C GLU A 119 -10.06 -4.56 -3.08
N VAL A 120 -9.22 -3.85 -3.84
CA VAL A 120 -8.67 -2.55 -3.45
C VAL A 120 -9.76 -1.50 -3.28
N SER A 121 -10.75 -1.46 -4.17
CA SER A 121 -11.86 -0.50 -4.07
C SER A 121 -12.68 -0.73 -2.80
N THR A 122 -13.02 -1.98 -2.51
CA THR A 122 -13.80 -2.35 -1.33
C THR A 122 -13.00 -2.19 -0.03
N VAL A 123 -11.70 -2.49 -0.02
CA VAL A 123 -10.82 -2.26 1.13
C VAL A 123 -10.64 -0.77 1.37
N LEU A 124 -10.40 0.04 0.34
CA LEU A 124 -10.27 1.50 0.47
C LEU A 124 -11.51 2.14 1.05
N ASP A 125 -12.70 1.75 0.59
CA ASP A 125 -13.96 2.24 1.15
C ASP A 125 -14.06 1.89 2.64
N ASN A 126 -13.86 0.63 3.02
CA ASN A 126 -13.93 0.19 4.40
C ASN A 126 -12.87 0.88 5.30
N VAL A 127 -11.66 1.08 4.79
CA VAL A 127 -10.58 1.78 5.49
C VAL A 127 -10.91 3.28 5.62
N HIS A 128 -11.44 3.90 4.57
CA HIS A 128 -11.86 5.30 4.58
C HIS A 128 -12.99 5.54 5.58
N TYR A 129 -14.04 4.71 5.57
CA TYR A 129 -15.12 4.75 6.55
C TYR A 129 -14.62 4.51 7.98
N GLY A 130 -13.67 3.59 8.16
CA GLY A 130 -13.02 3.33 9.45
C GLY A 130 -12.21 4.53 9.95
N PHE A 131 -11.47 5.18 9.07
CA PHE A 131 -10.68 6.37 9.39
C PHE A 131 -11.57 7.58 9.73
N GLU A 132 -12.60 7.86 8.93
CA GLU A 132 -13.60 8.90 9.19
C GLU A 132 -14.30 8.65 10.54
N SER A 133 -14.73 7.42 10.81
CA SER A 133 -15.33 7.04 12.11
C SER A 133 -14.37 7.25 13.28
N LEU A 134 -13.08 6.96 13.09
CA LEU A 134 -12.06 7.19 14.11
C LEU A 134 -11.85 8.69 14.37
N LEU A 135 -11.82 9.51 13.31
CA LEU A 135 -11.70 10.96 13.38
C LEU A 135 -12.89 11.58 14.12
N VAL A 136 -14.11 11.12 13.82
CA VAL A 136 -15.34 11.53 14.52
C VAL A 136 -15.28 11.12 15.99
N THR A 137 -14.86 9.89 16.30
CA THR A 137 -14.73 9.42 17.69
C THR A 137 -13.67 10.23 18.46
N MET A 138 -12.58 10.63 17.81
CA MET A 138 -11.56 11.51 18.38
C MET A 138 -12.08 12.92 18.65
N HIS A 139 -12.85 13.50 17.73
CA HIS A 139 -13.50 14.80 17.93
C HIS A 139 -14.55 14.76 19.05
N LEU A 140 -15.33 13.68 19.13
CA LEU A 140 -16.32 13.47 20.19
C LEU A 140 -15.67 13.29 21.56
N ASP A 141 -14.57 12.52 21.68
CA ASP A 141 -13.85 12.37 22.95
C ASP A 141 -13.22 13.69 23.42
N THR A 142 -12.67 14.46 22.49
CA THR A 142 -12.12 15.80 22.78
C THR A 142 -13.23 16.75 23.24
N SER A 143 -14.38 16.73 22.57
CA SER A 143 -15.56 17.53 22.94
C SER A 143 -16.14 17.11 24.30
N ALA A 144 -16.21 15.81 24.56
CA ALA A 144 -16.70 15.25 25.82
C ALA A 144 -15.76 15.53 27.01
N LYS A 145 -14.44 15.54 26.79
CA LYS A 145 -13.47 15.97 27.80
C LYS A 145 -13.60 17.46 28.10
N LYS A 146 -13.72 18.30 27.07
CA LYS A 146 -13.94 19.75 27.24
C LYS A 146 -15.23 20.05 28.01
N ALA A 147 -16.32 19.32 27.70
CA ALA A 147 -17.59 19.43 28.43
C ALA A 147 -17.47 18.98 29.89
N ARG A 148 -16.76 17.89 30.19
CA ARG A 148 -16.52 17.43 31.57
C ARG A 148 -15.69 18.42 32.39
N VAL A 149 -14.66 19.04 31.80
CA VAL A 149 -13.85 20.06 32.48
C VAL A 149 -14.68 21.31 32.77
N ALA A 150 -15.50 21.75 31.80
CA ALA A 150 -16.41 22.87 32.01
C ALA A 150 -17.43 22.57 33.13
N HIS A 151 -18.01 21.37 33.14
CA HIS A 151 -18.93 20.95 34.20
C HIS A 151 -18.26 20.86 35.58
N SER A 152 -17.01 20.36 35.64
CA SER A 152 -16.25 20.29 36.90
C SER A 152 -15.89 21.67 37.45
N ALA A 153 -15.69 22.68 36.60
CA ALA A 153 -15.45 24.06 37.03
C ALA A 153 -16.73 24.66 37.64
N TYR A 154 -17.90 24.45 37.02
CA TYR A 154 -19.18 24.94 37.54
C TYR A 154 -19.57 24.35 38.91
N CYS A 155 -19.20 23.10 39.21
CA CYS A 155 -19.51 22.48 40.51
C CYS A 155 -18.61 22.94 41.66
N LEU A 156 -17.52 23.67 41.41
CA LEU A 156 -16.58 24.13 42.44
C LEU A 156 -16.84 25.57 42.89
N ASP A 157 -17.64 26.34 42.14
CA ASP A 157 -17.96 27.75 42.41
C ASP A 157 -19.34 27.96 43.10
N GLY A 158 -20.01 26.89 43.55
CA GLY A 158 -21.31 26.94 44.26
C GLY A 158 -21.28 26.19 45.58
#